data_AF-A0AB36J511-F1
#
_entry.id   AF-A0AB36J511-F1
#
_cell.length_a   1.000
_cell.length_b   1.000
_cell.length_c   1.000
_cell.angle_alpha   90.00
_cell.angle_beta   90.00
_cell.angle_gamma   90.00
#
_symmetry.space_group_name_H-M   'P 1'
#
loop_
_entity.id
_entity.type
_entity.pdbx_description
1 polymer ?
#
loop_
_entity_poly.entity_id
_entity_poly.type
_entity_poly.pdbx_seq_one_letter_code
_entity_poly.pdbx_strand_id
1 'polypeptide(L)'
;MSIKKQIRQPTSVVPDTLNKRSKQEWIESAVVLKRERFEIAGALFDCEDDALLSQQEVIQKVQAYLGLKTKEEIVNVDTTE
;
A
#
# COMPACT_ATOMS: atom_id res chain seq x y z
N MET A 1 25.14 12.31 36.71
CA MET A 1 24.82 11.53 35.50
C MET A 1 23.37 11.81 35.12
N SER A 2 23.12 12.74 34.19
CA SER A 2 21.75 13.22 33.89
C SER A 2 21.23 12.55 32.62
N ILE A 3 20.25 11.65 32.78
CA ILE A 3 19.58 10.95 31.68
C ILE A 3 18.71 11.97 30.94
N LYS A 4 19.18 12.41 29.78
CA LYS A 4 18.47 13.30 28.87
C LYS A 4 17.29 12.53 28.28
N LYS A 5 16.09 12.78 28.80
CA LYS A 5 14.82 12.25 28.27
C LYS A 5 14.72 12.58 26.79
N GLN A 6 14.92 11.57 25.96
CA GLN A 6 14.68 11.63 24.53
C GLN A 6 13.17 11.69 24.31
N ILE A 7 12.64 12.92 24.27
CA ILE A 7 11.27 13.20 23.88
C ILE A 7 11.17 12.78 22.41
N ARG A 8 10.51 11.64 22.19
CA ARG A 8 10.14 11.15 20.86
C ARG A 8 9.28 12.24 20.25
N GLN A 9 9.80 12.93 19.23
CA GLN A 9 9.02 13.90 18.48
C GLN A 9 7.79 13.15 17.91
N PRO A 10 6.56 13.65 18.07
CA PRO A 10 5.45 13.15 17.29
C PRO A 10 5.68 13.62 15.86
N THR A 11 6.10 12.71 14.99
CA THR A 11 6.29 12.99 13.57
C THR A 11 5.01 13.61 13.02
N SER A 12 5.17 14.86 12.59
CA SER A 12 4.29 15.70 11.79
C SER A 12 3.02 15.02 11.28
N VAL A 13 1.88 15.43 11.85
CA VAL A 13 0.56 15.30 11.25
C VAL A 13 0.50 16.23 10.03
N VAL A 14 1.02 15.76 8.89
CA VAL A 14 0.85 16.45 7.60
C VAL A 14 -0.50 16.02 7.03
N PRO A 15 -1.40 16.96 6.64
CA PRO A 15 -2.74 16.63 6.17
C PRO A 15 -2.72 15.64 5.00
N ASP A 16 -3.37 14.50 5.24
CA ASP A 16 -3.35 13.21 4.56
C ASP A 16 -3.79 13.17 3.09
N THR A 17 -4.09 14.30 2.44
CA THR A 17 -4.85 14.27 1.17
C THR A 17 -4.00 14.40 -0.10
N LEU A 18 -2.74 14.81 -0.01
CA LEU A 18 -1.84 14.96 -1.17
C LEU A 18 -0.44 14.39 -0.92
N ASN A 19 -0.28 13.51 0.07
CA ASN A 19 1.02 12.92 0.40
C ASN A 19 1.27 11.73 -0.55
N LYS A 20 1.83 12.03 -1.72
CA LYS A 20 2.36 10.98 -2.59
C LYS A 20 3.60 10.40 -1.91
N ARG A 21 3.56 9.11 -1.60
CA ARG A 21 4.66 8.37 -0.97
C ARG A 21 5.21 7.33 -1.93
N SER A 22 6.47 6.93 -1.73
CA SER A 22 7.05 5.82 -2.47
C SER A 22 6.32 4.51 -2.15
N LYS A 23 6.38 3.54 -3.07
CA LYS A 23 5.95 2.16 -2.85
C LYS A 23 6.46 1.58 -1.53
N GLN A 24 7.73 1.79 -1.20
CA GLN A 24 8.31 1.26 0.05
C GLN A 24 7.65 1.89 1.27
N GLU A 25 7.48 3.21 1.26
CA GLU A 25 6.82 3.92 2.36
C GLU A 25 5.37 3.49 2.54
N TRP A 26 4.65 3.18 1.46
CA TRP A 26 3.31 2.61 1.53
C TRP A 26 3.29 1.22 2.16
N ILE A 27 4.25 0.37 1.82
CA ILE A 27 4.41 -0.98 2.42
C ILE A 27 4.73 -0.86 3.91
N GLU A 28 5.64 0.04 4.30
CA GLU A 28 5.97 0.27 5.71
C GLU A 28 4.79 0.88 6.49
N SER A 29 4.03 1.76 5.84
CA SER A 29 2.83 2.43 6.36
C SER A 29 1.54 1.61 6.21
N ALA A 30 1.62 0.30 5.97
CA ALA A 30 0.42 -0.54 5.76
C ALA A 30 -0.62 -0.44 6.91
N VAL A 31 -0.14 -0.18 8.12
CA VAL A 31 -0.96 0.07 9.31
C VAL A 31 -1.94 1.24 9.12
N VAL A 32 -1.53 2.29 8.39
CA VAL A 32 -2.38 3.46 8.10
C VAL A 32 -3.59 3.06 7.25
N LEU A 33 -3.40 2.10 6.35
CA LEU A 33 -4.45 1.57 5.48
C LEU A 33 -5.21 0.40 6.11
N LYS A 34 -4.88 0.00 7.34
CA LYS A 34 -5.41 -1.20 8.02
C LYS A 34 -5.29 -2.47 7.16
N ARG A 35 -4.17 -2.58 6.45
CA ARG A 35 -3.85 -3.73 5.58
C ARG A 35 -2.52 -4.33 5.98
N GLU A 36 -2.28 -5.55 5.53
CA GLU A 36 -1.01 -6.23 5.74
C GLU A 36 0.03 -5.73 4.73
N ARG A 37 1.30 -5.71 5.14
CA ARG A 37 2.41 -5.26 4.28
C ARG A 37 2.51 -6.04 2.98
N PHE A 38 2.28 -7.36 3.04
CA PHE A 38 2.32 -8.23 1.87
C PHE A 38 1.13 -7.99 0.91
N GLU A 39 -0.01 -7.49 1.39
CA GLU A 39 -1.14 -7.13 0.51
C GLU A 39 -0.80 -5.89 -0.30
N ILE A 40 -0.19 -4.89 0.36
CA ILE A 40 0.27 -3.68 -0.31
C ILE A 40 1.42 -3.98 -1.26
N ALA A 41 2.42 -4.75 -0.83
CA ALA A 41 3.54 -5.14 -1.68
C ALA A 41 3.08 -5.93 -2.91
N GLY A 42 2.09 -6.83 -2.76
CA GLY A 42 1.49 -7.54 -3.88
C GLY A 42 0.70 -6.63 -4.81
N ALA A 43 -0.09 -5.70 -4.27
CA ALA A 43 -0.85 -4.74 -5.06
C ALA A 43 0.01 -3.72 -5.82
N LEU A 44 1.17 -3.38 -5.25
CA LEU A 44 2.15 -2.49 -5.83
C LEU A 44 3.30 -3.24 -6.51
N PHE A 45 3.17 -4.55 -6.73
CA PHE A 45 4.23 -5.36 -7.33
C PHE A 45 4.61 -4.86 -8.73
N ASP A 46 3.60 -4.46 -9.50
CA ASP A 46 3.72 -3.89 -10.85
C ASP A 46 4.15 -2.40 -10.85
N CYS A 47 4.23 -1.77 -9.68
CA CYS A 47 4.67 -0.37 -9.57
C CYS A 47 6.19 -0.30 -9.35
N GLU A 48 6.82 0.68 -10.00
CA GLU A 48 8.22 1.03 -9.76
C GLU A 48 8.44 1.49 -8.32
N ASP A 49 9.64 1.26 -7.77
CA ASP A 49 9.94 1.60 -6.39
C ASP A 49 10.04 3.12 -6.16
N ASP A 50 10.44 3.86 -7.19
CA ASP A 50 10.42 5.33 -7.22
C ASP A 50 9.02 5.92 -7.55
N ALA A 51 8.00 5.07 -7.76
CA ALA A 51 6.66 5.55 -8.04
C ALA A 51 6.06 6.28 -6.82
N LEU A 52 5.76 7.57 -7.01
CA LEU A 52 5.07 8.39 -6.03
C LEU A 52 3.56 8.20 -6.17
N LEU A 53 3.01 7.34 -5.33
CA LEU A 53 1.60 6.97 -5.36
C LEU A 53 0.82 7.76 -4.31
N SER A 54 -0.36 8.26 -4.68
CA SER A 54 -1.29 8.81 -3.70
C SER A 54 -1.98 7.70 -2.89
N GLN A 55 -2.50 8.06 -1.72
CA GLN A 55 -3.25 7.13 -0.88
C GLN A 55 -4.41 6.47 -1.64
N GLN A 56 -5.11 7.25 -2.46
CA GLN A 56 -6.27 6.76 -3.20
C GLN A 56 -5.88 5.75 -4.29
N GLU A 57 -4.76 5.98 -5.00
CA GLU A 57 -4.22 5.03 -5.97
C GLU A 57 -3.82 3.71 -5.30
N VAL A 58 -3.15 3.77 -4.15
CA VAL A 58 -2.76 2.57 -3.40
C VAL A 58 -4.00 1.83 -2.92
N ILE A 59 -5.01 2.53 -2.38
CA ILE A 59 -6.27 1.89 -1.97
C ILE A 59 -6.93 1.19 -3.16
N GLN A 60 -7.03 1.84 -4.33
CA GLN A 60 -7.62 1.21 -5.51
C GLN A 60 -6.83 -0.01 -5.98
N LYS A 61 -5.50 0.07 -6.04
CA LYS A 61 -4.64 -1.07 -6.41
C LYS A 61 -4.77 -2.22 -5.41
N VAL A 62 -4.76 -1.93 -4.11
CA VAL A 62 -4.93 -2.93 -3.05
C VAL A 62 -6.31 -3.57 -3.12
N GLN A 63 -7.36 -2.77 -3.32
CA GLN A 63 -8.71 -3.30 -3.53
C GLN A 63 -8.82 -4.16 -4.79
N ALA A 64 -8.19 -3.76 -5.89
CA ALA A 64 -8.15 -4.55 -7.11
C ALA A 64 -7.42 -5.88 -6.89
N TYR A 65 -6.24 -5.85 -6.26
CA TYR A 65 -5.44 -7.03 -5.95
C TYR A 65 -6.18 -8.02 -5.02
N LEU A 66 -6.89 -7.52 -4.00
CA LEU A 66 -7.66 -8.36 -3.08
C LEU A 66 -9.02 -8.77 -3.65
N GLY A 67 -9.61 -7.96 -4.53
CA GLY A 67 -10.83 -8.26 -5.27
C GLY A 67 -10.59 -9.29 -6.39
N LEU A 68 -9.38 -9.35 -6.95
CA LEU A 68 -8.95 -10.42 -7.85
C LEU A 68 -8.90 -11.76 -7.14
N LYS A 69 -8.51 -11.81 -5.85
CA LYS A 69 -8.58 -13.04 -5.04
C LYS A 69 -10.00 -13.58 -4.83
N THR A 70 -11.03 -12.76 -5.05
CA THR A 70 -12.44 -13.21 -5.04
C THR A 70 -12.99 -13.50 -6.43
N LYS A 71 -12.18 -13.30 -7.48
CA LYS A 71 -12.55 -13.47 -8.89
C LYS A 71 -11.55 -14.35 -9.63
N GLU A 72 -11.21 -15.49 -9.02
CA GLU A 72 -10.83 -16.67 -9.79
C GLU A 72 -12.11 -17.46 -10.09
N GLU A 73 -12.99 -16.95 -10.96
CA GLU A 73 -13.94 -17.82 -11.68
C GLU A 73 -14.45 -17.06 -12.91
N ILE A 74 -14.48 -17.74 -14.05
CA ILE A 74 -14.92 -17.32 -15.38
C ILE A 74 -13.91 -16.61 -16.31
N VAL A 75 -12.72 -17.19 -16.50
CA VAL A 75 -12.21 -17.27 -17.89
C VAL A 75 -12.44 -18.70 -18.35
N ASN A 76 -13.58 -18.91 -19.01
CA ASN A 76 -13.83 -20.09 -19.81
C ASN A 76 -12.64 -20.25 -20.78
N VAL A 77 -11.85 -21.31 -20.58
CA VAL A 77 -11.07 -21.94 -21.64
C VAL A 77 -12.10 -22.47 -22.64
N ASP A 78 -12.43 -21.64 -23.62
CA ASP A 78 -13.08 -22.12 -24.84
C ASP A 78 -11.95 -22.56 -25.78
N THR A 79 -11.45 -23.78 -25.53
CA THR A 79 -10.79 -24.57 -26.56
C THR A 79 -11.89 -24.98 -27.52
N THR A 80 -12.07 -24.25 -28.62
CA THR A 80 -12.76 -24.79 -29.79
C THR A 80 -11.70 -25.14 -30.83
N GLU A 81 -11.78 -26.42 -31.25
CA GLU A 81 -10.98 -27.15 -32.24
C GLU A 81 -10.66 -26.40 -33.54
#